data_AF-S8DG54-F1
#
_entry.id   AF-S8DG54-F1
#
_cell.length_a   1.000
_cell.length_b   1.000
_cell.length_c   1.000
_cell.angle_alpha   90.00
_cell.angle_beta   90.00
_cell.angle_gamma   90.00
#
_symmetry.space_group_name_H-M   'P 1'
#
loop_
_entity.id
_entity.type
_entity.pdbx_description
1 polymer ?
#
loop_
_entity_poly.entity_id
_entity_poly.type
_entity_poly.pdbx_seq_one_letter_code
_entity_poly.pdbx_strand_id
1 'polypeptide(L)'
;MYDWLYDSKPLANTSHVNGSSYRYWNMTLPIMAKLYRIGRTLLSDHTDANASYLFDKRSFFTTKALNLAVPGSSKFEPLYRDMDSFDEDWNEFNDINNVIIRQQIRTEYKVAFPHLYNLLARSVHISPYHTPKNDHIRIDDPDLPAFYFDPLINPISLRDMIFRPNNADDDDFELPDKVKPFLEDKPLESDLTADAIASPGAGYPASETLVP
;
A
#
# COMPACT_ATOMS: atom_id res chain seq x y z
N MET A 1 -20.45 16.18 15.89
CA MET A 1 -20.57 15.05 14.94
C MET A 1 -21.96 14.44 15.03
N TYR A 2 -22.39 14.04 16.23
CA TYR A 2 -23.77 13.59 16.48
C TYR A 2 -24.84 14.58 15.99
N ASP A 3 -24.53 15.88 16.01
CA ASP A 3 -25.47 16.94 15.63
C ASP A 3 -25.74 17.05 14.13
N TRP A 4 -24.83 16.56 13.29
CA TRP A 4 -24.88 16.80 11.84
C TRP A 4 -24.73 15.54 10.99
N LEU A 5 -24.28 14.41 11.55
CA LEU A 5 -23.97 13.20 10.79
C LEU A 5 -25.15 12.65 9.97
N TYR A 6 -26.37 12.83 10.49
CA TYR A 6 -27.60 12.33 9.88
C TYR A 6 -28.39 13.40 9.11
N ASP A 7 -27.84 14.61 8.95
CA ASP A 7 -28.45 15.65 8.14
C ASP A 7 -28.41 15.29 6.66
N SER A 8 -29.38 15.80 5.89
CA SER A 8 -29.41 15.60 4.43
C SER A 8 -28.21 16.22 3.71
N LYS A 9 -27.67 17.33 4.25
CA LYS A 9 -26.45 18.00 3.80
C LYS A 9 -25.63 18.45 5.00
N PRO A 10 -24.76 17.57 5.55
CA PRO A 10 -24.01 17.88 6.74
C PRO A 10 -23.07 19.05 6.50
N LEU A 11 -22.95 19.95 7.49
CA LEU A 11 -21.98 21.07 7.51
C LEU A 11 -22.15 22.12 6.39
N ALA A 12 -23.28 22.14 5.66
CA ALA A 12 -23.50 23.04 4.52
C ALA A 12 -23.41 24.54 4.85
N ASN A 13 -23.70 24.92 6.09
CA ASN A 13 -23.65 26.32 6.58
C ASN A 13 -22.34 26.66 7.31
N THR A 14 -21.34 25.78 7.29
CA THR A 14 -20.07 25.95 8.03
C THR A 14 -18.89 26.21 7.09
N SER A 15 -17.77 26.67 7.65
CA SER A 15 -16.51 26.89 6.90
C SER A 15 -15.90 25.62 6.33
N HIS A 16 -16.38 24.44 6.73
CA HIS A 16 -15.90 23.15 6.23
C HIS A 16 -16.33 22.85 4.80
N VAL A 17 -17.29 23.60 4.25
CA VAL A 17 -17.80 23.40 2.89
C VAL A 17 -17.83 24.73 2.17
N ASN A 18 -17.65 24.72 0.85
CA ASN A 18 -17.65 25.92 0.00
C ASN A 18 -19.03 26.63 -0.14
N GLY A 19 -20.03 26.26 0.67
CA GLY A 19 -21.39 26.81 0.66
C GLY A 19 -22.44 25.89 0.05
N SER A 20 -23.58 26.46 -0.39
CA SER A 20 -24.74 25.71 -0.91
C SER A 20 -24.45 24.87 -2.16
N SER A 21 -23.34 25.15 -2.86
CA SER A 21 -22.85 24.38 -4.00
C SER A 21 -22.39 22.97 -3.61
N TYR A 22 -21.89 22.79 -2.37
CA TYR A 22 -21.55 21.48 -1.78
C TYR A 22 -20.62 20.62 -2.66
N ARG A 23 -19.54 21.21 -3.19
CA ARG A 23 -18.61 20.51 -4.10
C ARG A 23 -17.27 20.17 -3.48
N TYR A 24 -16.80 21.01 -2.57
CA TYR A 24 -15.51 20.86 -1.92
C TYR A 24 -15.71 20.89 -0.41
N TRP A 25 -14.98 20.04 0.28
CA TRP A 25 -15.00 19.95 1.73
C TRP A 25 -13.56 20.05 2.25
N ASN A 26 -13.41 20.67 3.41
CA ASN A 26 -12.16 20.72 4.16
C ASN A 26 -12.48 20.48 5.64
N MET A 27 -12.11 19.31 6.14
CA MET A 27 -12.38 18.87 7.50
C MET A 27 -11.12 18.87 8.33
N THR A 28 -11.27 19.15 9.63
CA THR A 28 -10.17 19.07 10.58
C THR A 28 -9.85 17.62 10.92
N LEU A 29 -8.60 17.37 11.32
CA LEU A 29 -8.11 16.03 11.69
C LEU A 29 -9.01 15.29 12.71
N PRO A 30 -9.52 15.93 13.80
CA PRO A 30 -10.38 15.23 14.75
C PRO A 30 -11.73 14.78 14.16
N ILE A 31 -12.25 15.51 13.17
CA ILE A 31 -13.49 15.12 12.47
C ILE A 31 -13.20 13.90 11.58
N MET A 32 -12.08 13.92 10.86
CA MET A 32 -11.65 12.82 10.01
C MET A 32 -11.35 11.55 10.80
N ALA A 33 -10.62 11.65 11.92
CA ALA A 33 -10.32 10.50 12.77
C ALA A 33 -11.60 9.81 13.30
N LYS A 34 -12.60 10.60 13.72
CA LYS A 34 -13.91 10.06 14.15
C LYS A 34 -14.68 9.41 13.01
N LEU A 35 -14.69 10.02 11.82
CA LEU A 35 -15.32 9.44 10.64
C LEU A 35 -14.64 8.14 10.22
N TYR A 36 -13.31 8.11 10.22
CA TYR A 36 -12.51 6.93 9.92
C TYR A 36 -12.82 5.78 10.89
N ARG A 37 -12.88 6.09 12.20
CA ARG A 37 -13.24 5.10 13.23
C ARG A 37 -14.64 4.51 13.02
N ILE A 38 -15.62 5.31 12.60
CA ILE A 38 -16.99 4.82 12.31
C ILE A 38 -17.02 4.02 11.01
N GLY A 39 -16.31 4.48 9.96
CA GLY A 39 -16.24 3.83 8.66
C GLY A 39 -15.38 2.57 8.63
N ARG A 40 -14.62 2.26 9.71
CA ARG A 40 -13.69 1.14 9.79
C ARG A 40 -14.32 -0.21 9.45
N THR A 41 -15.60 -0.40 9.74
CA THR A 41 -16.32 -1.66 9.41
C THR A 41 -16.52 -1.90 7.91
N LEU A 42 -16.42 -0.85 7.09
CA LEU A 42 -16.62 -0.90 5.65
C LEU A 42 -15.32 -0.74 4.86
N LEU A 43 -14.27 -0.23 5.49
CA LEU A 43 -12.97 -0.03 4.87
C LEU A 43 -12.17 -1.35 4.86
N SER A 44 -11.33 -1.53 3.84
CA SER A 44 -10.46 -2.70 3.76
C SER A 44 -9.33 -2.62 4.77
N ASP A 45 -9.07 -3.72 5.47
CA ASP A 45 -7.91 -3.82 6.35
C ASP A 45 -6.59 -3.98 5.59
N HIS A 46 -6.63 -4.28 4.29
CA HIS A 46 -5.44 -4.38 3.45
C HIS A 46 -4.87 -2.98 3.15
N THR A 47 -3.76 -2.65 3.81
CA THR A 47 -3.02 -1.39 3.59
C THR A 47 -1.88 -1.53 2.59
N ASP A 48 -1.50 -2.76 2.22
CA ASP A 48 -0.42 -3.04 1.29
C ASP A 48 -0.96 -3.30 -0.12
N ALA A 49 -0.41 -2.59 -1.11
CA ALA A 49 -0.71 -2.80 -2.52
C ALA A 49 -0.31 -4.22 -2.99
N ASN A 50 0.70 -4.82 -2.37
CA ASN A 50 1.13 -6.18 -2.70
C ASN A 50 0.05 -7.25 -2.45
N ALA A 51 -0.94 -6.97 -1.58
CA ALA A 51 -2.05 -7.89 -1.36
C ALA A 51 -2.86 -8.18 -2.64
N SER A 52 -2.83 -7.24 -3.60
CA SER A 52 -3.48 -7.35 -4.91
C SER A 52 -2.58 -7.89 -6.02
N TYR A 53 -1.46 -8.54 -5.68
CA TYR A 53 -0.59 -9.16 -6.69
C TYR A 53 -1.38 -10.16 -7.55
N LEU A 54 -1.27 -10.01 -8.88
CA LEU A 54 -2.08 -10.72 -9.89
C LEU A 54 -3.60 -10.43 -9.90
N PHE A 55 -4.08 -9.63 -8.95
CA PHE A 55 -5.46 -9.14 -8.83
C PHE A 55 -5.59 -7.64 -9.13
N ASP A 56 -4.68 -7.12 -9.96
CA ASP A 56 -4.72 -5.75 -10.45
C ASP A 56 -5.32 -5.69 -11.87
N LYS A 57 -5.70 -4.46 -12.28
CA LYS A 57 -6.29 -4.23 -13.61
C LYS A 57 -5.38 -4.73 -14.74
N ARG A 58 -4.05 -4.60 -14.60
CA ARG A 58 -3.10 -5.01 -15.65
C ARG A 58 -3.03 -6.53 -15.75
N SER A 59 -3.02 -7.25 -14.63
CA SER A 59 -3.07 -8.71 -14.65
C SER A 59 -4.37 -9.24 -15.25
N PHE A 60 -5.51 -8.58 -15.01
CA PHE A 60 -6.77 -8.95 -15.68
C PHE A 60 -6.75 -8.71 -17.19
N PHE A 61 -6.14 -7.61 -17.66
CA PHE A 61 -5.97 -7.39 -19.09
C PHE A 61 -5.09 -8.45 -19.75
N THR A 62 -4.00 -8.84 -19.09
CA THR A 62 -3.12 -9.93 -19.55
C THR A 62 -3.85 -11.28 -19.55
N THR A 63 -4.60 -11.57 -18.50
CA THR A 63 -5.41 -12.79 -18.37
C THR A 63 -6.44 -12.90 -19.50
N LYS A 64 -7.12 -11.78 -19.82
CA LYS A 64 -8.06 -11.68 -20.94
C LYS A 64 -7.36 -11.84 -22.30
N ALA A 65 -6.21 -11.20 -22.49
CA ALA A 65 -5.47 -11.25 -23.76
C ALA A 65 -4.94 -12.67 -24.07
N LEU A 66 -4.51 -13.40 -23.03
CA LEU A 66 -3.97 -14.75 -23.15
C LEU A 66 -5.03 -15.87 -23.09
N ASN A 67 -6.31 -15.54 -22.93
CA ASN A 67 -7.38 -16.53 -22.71
C ASN A 67 -7.07 -17.48 -21.53
N LEU A 68 -6.47 -16.93 -20.46
CA LEU A 68 -6.17 -17.67 -19.24
C LEU A 68 -7.16 -17.26 -18.13
N ALA A 69 -7.12 -18.00 -17.02
CA ALA A 69 -7.82 -17.61 -15.80
C ALA A 69 -6.90 -17.88 -14.61
N VAL A 70 -6.67 -16.84 -13.81
CA VAL A 70 -6.07 -16.97 -12.48
C VAL A 70 -7.14 -17.52 -11.52
N PRO A 71 -6.80 -18.44 -10.60
CA PRO A 71 -7.76 -18.92 -9.60
C PRO A 71 -8.40 -17.75 -8.83
N GLY A 72 -9.73 -17.73 -8.74
CA GLY A 72 -10.49 -16.64 -8.08
C GLY A 72 -10.69 -15.38 -8.94
N SER A 73 -10.09 -15.29 -10.12
CA SER A 73 -10.34 -14.22 -11.09
C SER A 73 -11.57 -14.50 -11.95
N SER A 74 -12.13 -13.46 -12.56
CA SER A 74 -13.12 -13.58 -13.63
C SER A 74 -12.53 -14.27 -14.87
N LYS A 75 -13.38 -15.02 -15.58
CA LYS A 75 -13.09 -15.58 -16.91
C LYS A 75 -13.63 -14.65 -17.98
N PHE A 76 -12.90 -14.54 -19.09
CA PHE A 76 -13.29 -13.71 -20.23
C PHE A 76 -13.37 -14.56 -21.49
N GLU A 77 -14.10 -14.05 -22.48
CA GLU A 77 -14.06 -14.61 -23.82
C GLU A 77 -12.68 -14.36 -24.46
N PRO A 78 -12.14 -15.31 -25.26
CA PRO A 78 -10.84 -15.14 -25.91
C PRO A 78 -10.81 -13.86 -26.76
N LEU A 79 -9.78 -13.03 -26.54
CA LEU A 79 -9.59 -11.82 -27.35
C LEU A 79 -9.22 -12.15 -28.80
N TYR A 80 -8.44 -13.21 -28.98
CA TYR A 80 -7.95 -13.72 -30.26
C TYR A 80 -8.47 -15.15 -30.45
N ARG A 81 -9.37 -15.35 -31.43
CA ARG A 81 -9.96 -16.67 -31.74
C ARG A 81 -9.11 -17.49 -32.71
N ASP A 82 -8.09 -16.87 -33.31
CA ASP A 82 -7.12 -17.47 -34.22
C ASP A 82 -6.03 -18.29 -33.50
N MET A 83 -5.96 -18.22 -32.17
CA MET A 83 -4.94 -18.94 -31.38
C MET A 83 -5.15 -20.46 -31.38
N ASP A 84 -6.40 -20.94 -31.49
CA ASP A 84 -6.72 -22.38 -31.47
C ASP A 84 -6.31 -23.11 -32.78
N SER A 85 -5.91 -22.35 -33.82
CA SER A 85 -5.57 -22.88 -35.15
C SER A 85 -4.06 -23.06 -35.37
N PHE A 86 -3.23 -22.66 -34.41
CA PHE A 86 -1.80 -22.93 -34.45
C PHE A 86 -1.56 -24.36 -33.96
N ASP A 87 -1.46 -25.31 -34.90
CA ASP A 87 -0.95 -26.66 -34.68
C ASP A 87 0.52 -26.56 -34.20
N GLU A 88 0.72 -26.34 -32.90
CA GLU A 88 2.02 -26.21 -32.21
C GLU A 88 2.45 -27.49 -31.47
N ASP A 89 1.74 -28.60 -31.68
CA ASP A 89 1.91 -29.83 -30.89
C ASP A 89 3.21 -30.59 -31.17
N TRP A 90 3.90 -30.32 -32.28
CA TRP A 90 5.21 -30.94 -32.58
C TRP A 90 6.18 -29.96 -33.23
N ASN A 91 7.10 -29.43 -32.43
CA ASN A 91 8.25 -28.66 -32.89
C ASN A 91 9.53 -29.23 -32.23
N GLU A 92 10.68 -29.06 -32.88
CA GLU A 92 11.98 -29.53 -32.36
C GLU A 92 12.28 -28.95 -30.96
N PHE A 93 11.75 -27.77 -30.66
CA PHE A 93 11.84 -27.10 -29.37
C PHE A 93 10.91 -27.64 -28.28
N ASN A 94 9.78 -28.26 -28.66
CA ASN A 94 8.79 -28.81 -27.74
C ASN A 94 8.90 -30.34 -27.60
N ASP A 95 9.97 -30.96 -28.11
CA ASP A 95 10.20 -32.41 -28.00
C ASP A 95 10.31 -32.82 -26.52
N ILE A 96 9.44 -33.75 -26.12
CA ILE A 96 9.36 -34.27 -24.76
C ILE A 96 10.68 -34.88 -24.26
N ASN A 97 11.53 -35.36 -25.17
CA ASN A 97 12.84 -35.92 -24.80
C ASN A 97 13.86 -34.84 -24.41
N ASN A 98 13.66 -33.60 -24.88
CA ASN A 98 14.56 -32.47 -24.66
C ASN A 98 14.06 -31.50 -23.58
N VAL A 99 12.82 -31.66 -23.11
CA VAL A 99 12.21 -30.83 -22.07
C VAL A 99 12.34 -31.48 -20.70
N ILE A 100 13.04 -30.81 -19.78
CA ILE A 100 13.15 -31.26 -18.39
C ILE A 100 12.00 -30.66 -17.56
N ILE A 101 11.04 -31.49 -17.18
CA ILE A 101 9.91 -31.08 -16.32
C ILE A 101 10.27 -31.35 -14.86
N ARG A 102 10.62 -30.29 -14.12
CA ARG A 102 10.81 -30.36 -12.65
C ARG A 102 9.58 -29.91 -11.87
N GLN A 103 8.95 -28.83 -12.35
CA GLN A 103 7.75 -28.25 -11.78
C GLN A 103 6.83 -27.83 -12.92
N GLN A 104 5.53 -28.07 -12.76
CA GLN A 104 4.54 -27.66 -13.75
C GLN A 104 4.41 -26.13 -13.76
N ILE A 105 4.47 -25.54 -14.95
CA ILE A 105 4.26 -24.11 -15.15
C ILE A 105 2.77 -23.80 -14.96
N ARG A 106 2.45 -23.03 -13.91
CA ARG A 106 1.07 -22.63 -13.59
C ARG A 106 0.63 -21.39 -14.37
N THR A 107 -0.68 -21.11 -14.38
CA THR A 107 -1.24 -19.95 -15.10
C THR A 107 -0.78 -18.62 -14.48
N GLU A 108 -0.50 -18.59 -13.18
CA GLU A 108 0.04 -17.42 -12.49
C GLU A 108 1.40 -16.99 -13.06
N TYR A 109 2.27 -17.94 -13.40
CA TYR A 109 3.56 -17.62 -14.02
C TYR A 109 3.40 -17.04 -15.42
N LYS A 110 2.44 -17.57 -16.19
CA LYS A 110 2.09 -17.05 -17.53
C LYS A 110 1.53 -15.64 -17.48
N VAL A 111 0.85 -15.25 -16.40
CA VAL A 111 0.32 -13.89 -16.22
C VAL A 111 1.37 -12.95 -15.62
N ALA A 112 2.16 -13.41 -14.66
CA ALA A 112 3.23 -12.63 -14.01
C ALA A 112 4.37 -12.28 -14.99
N PHE A 113 4.77 -13.24 -15.81
CA PHE A 113 5.86 -13.09 -16.77
C PHE A 113 5.37 -13.43 -18.19
N PRO A 114 4.52 -12.57 -18.78
CA PRO A 114 3.78 -12.91 -19.99
C PRO A 114 4.68 -13.14 -21.21
N HIS A 115 5.80 -12.42 -21.31
CA HIS A 115 6.74 -12.57 -22.42
C HIS A 115 7.68 -13.78 -22.30
N LEU A 116 7.77 -14.41 -21.12
CA LEU A 116 8.69 -15.53 -20.88
C LEU A 116 8.01 -16.89 -21.10
N TYR A 117 6.80 -17.06 -20.58
CA TYR A 117 6.10 -18.35 -20.57
C TYR A 117 5.03 -18.49 -21.66
N ASN A 118 4.86 -17.49 -22.52
CA ASN A 118 3.93 -17.55 -23.65
C ASN A 118 4.65 -17.22 -24.95
N LEU A 119 4.32 -17.98 -26.00
CA LEU A 119 4.90 -17.80 -27.34
C LEU A 119 4.33 -16.55 -28.03
N LEU A 120 3.04 -16.27 -27.84
CA LEU A 120 2.32 -15.15 -28.46
C LEU A 120 1.73 -14.20 -27.42
N ALA A 121 2.58 -13.38 -26.81
CA ALA A 121 2.19 -12.35 -25.85
C ALA A 121 1.62 -11.10 -26.56
N ARG A 122 0.45 -11.23 -27.20
CA ARG A 122 -0.25 -10.12 -27.89
C ARG A 122 -1.10 -9.34 -26.89
N SER A 123 -1.04 -8.00 -26.93
CA SER A 123 -1.87 -7.11 -26.09
C SER A 123 -1.78 -7.39 -24.58
N VAL A 124 -0.63 -7.89 -24.11
CA VAL A 124 -0.37 -8.13 -22.69
C VAL A 124 0.09 -6.85 -22.00
N HIS A 125 -0.21 -6.72 -20.70
CA HIS A 125 0.20 -5.60 -19.88
C HIS A 125 1.12 -6.06 -18.74
N ILE A 126 2.23 -5.36 -18.54
CA ILE A 126 3.17 -5.63 -17.45
C ILE A 126 2.68 -4.95 -16.17
N SER A 127 2.35 -5.77 -15.16
CA SER A 127 2.03 -5.31 -13.81
C SER A 127 3.31 -5.03 -13.01
N PRO A 128 3.28 -4.09 -12.05
CA PRO A 128 4.38 -3.92 -11.09
C PRO A 128 4.62 -5.23 -10.34
N TYR A 129 5.87 -5.67 -10.27
CA TYR A 129 6.21 -6.92 -9.61
C TYR A 129 6.06 -6.84 -8.09
N HIS A 130 6.53 -5.74 -7.50
CA HIS A 130 6.57 -5.56 -6.06
C HIS A 130 6.56 -4.08 -5.69
N THR A 131 5.95 -3.77 -4.56
CA THR A 131 6.05 -2.48 -3.86
C THR A 131 6.68 -2.72 -2.49
N PRO A 132 7.44 -1.76 -1.93
CA PRO A 132 7.99 -1.91 -0.58
C PRO A 132 6.88 -2.29 0.41
N LYS A 133 7.11 -3.35 1.19
CA LYS A 133 6.11 -3.86 2.13
C LYS A 133 5.73 -2.76 3.14
N ASN A 134 4.43 -2.59 3.34
CA ASN A 134 3.92 -1.66 4.34
C ASN A 134 3.90 -2.35 5.71
N ASP A 135 4.84 -2.00 6.58
CA ASP A 135 4.95 -2.51 7.96
C ASP A 135 4.36 -1.52 8.98
N HIS A 136 3.25 -0.86 8.63
CA HIS A 136 2.52 0.01 9.54
C HIS A 136 1.75 -0.80 10.59
N ILE A 137 2.09 -0.60 11.86
CA ILE A 137 1.39 -1.18 13.00
C ILE A 137 0.28 -0.23 13.43
N ARG A 138 -0.95 -0.76 13.52
CA ARG A 138 -2.10 -0.01 13.95
C ARG A 138 -2.20 -0.03 15.48
N ILE A 139 -2.40 1.14 16.05
CA ILE A 139 -2.64 1.31 17.49
C ILE A 139 -4.15 1.20 17.72
N ASP A 140 -4.58 0.19 18.48
CA ASP A 140 -5.99 0.03 18.87
C ASP A 140 -6.28 0.60 20.26
N ASP A 141 -5.27 0.76 21.11
CA ASP A 141 -5.38 1.31 22.47
C ASP A 141 -4.94 2.80 22.50
N PRO A 142 -5.86 3.74 22.72
CA PRO A 142 -5.55 5.18 22.77
C PRO A 142 -4.80 5.61 24.04
N ASP A 143 -4.72 4.75 25.06
CA ASP A 143 -4.01 5.06 26.31
C ASP A 143 -2.49 4.87 26.16
N LEU A 144 -2.04 4.22 25.09
CA LEU A 144 -0.62 4.08 24.75
C LEU A 144 -0.11 5.35 24.06
N PRO A 145 1.15 5.74 24.29
CA PRO A 145 1.75 6.88 23.61
C PRO A 145 1.81 6.64 22.09
N ALA A 146 1.89 7.70 21.28
CA ALA A 146 1.93 7.59 19.83
C ALA A 146 3.23 6.94 19.34
N PHE A 147 4.33 7.15 20.07
CA PHE A 147 5.63 6.55 19.77
C PHE A 147 6.06 5.61 20.89
N TYR A 148 5.89 4.30 20.66
CA TYR A 148 6.42 3.26 21.54
C TYR A 148 6.94 2.06 20.74
N PHE A 149 7.70 1.23 21.43
CA PHE A 149 8.17 -0.03 20.88
C PHE A 149 7.08 -1.10 21.04
N ASP A 150 6.36 -1.36 19.95
CA ASP A 150 5.28 -2.34 19.93
C ASP A 150 5.84 -3.78 20.11
N PRO A 151 5.18 -4.65 20.90
CA PRO A 151 5.60 -6.04 21.09
C PRO A 151 5.69 -6.89 19.81
N LEU A 152 5.03 -6.48 18.72
CA LEU A 152 5.12 -7.11 17.40
C LEU A 152 6.45 -6.81 16.70
N ILE A 153 7.17 -5.76 17.12
CA ILE A 153 8.48 -5.41 16.58
C ILE A 153 9.53 -6.34 17.19
N ASN A 154 10.33 -6.96 16.33
CA ASN A 154 11.44 -7.79 16.78
C ASN A 154 12.44 -6.96 17.60
N PRO A 155 12.85 -7.42 18.80
CA PRO A 155 13.77 -6.68 19.64
C PRO A 155 15.11 -6.48 18.94
N ILE A 156 15.67 -5.28 19.08
CA ILE A 156 16.95 -4.94 18.47
C ILE A 156 18.06 -5.63 19.28
N SER A 157 18.79 -6.55 18.64
CA SER A 157 19.94 -7.21 19.26
C SER A 157 21.21 -6.40 18.99
N LEU A 158 21.86 -5.92 20.04
CA LEU A 158 23.14 -5.20 19.96
C LEU A 158 24.34 -6.16 19.93
N ARG A 159 24.34 -7.10 18.98
CA ARG A 159 25.50 -7.96 18.72
C ARG A 159 26.37 -7.24 17.69
N ASP A 160 27.66 -7.08 18.01
CA ASP A 160 28.67 -6.36 17.23
C ASP A 160 28.77 -4.83 17.44
N MET A 161 28.70 -4.37 18.70
CA MET A 161 29.33 -3.07 19.03
C MET A 161 30.85 -3.21 18.97
N ILE A 162 31.40 -3.05 17.77
CA ILE A 162 32.78 -2.58 17.63
C ILE A 162 32.73 -1.12 18.08
N PHE A 163 33.08 -0.87 19.35
CA PHE A 163 33.34 0.48 19.83
C PHE A 163 34.46 1.06 18.97
N ARG A 164 34.10 1.79 17.91
CA ARG A 164 35.05 2.67 17.26
C ARG A 164 35.45 3.70 18.31
N PRO A 165 36.75 3.91 18.56
CA PRO A 165 37.16 5.02 19.40
C PRO A 165 36.64 6.28 18.72
N ASN A 166 35.69 6.94 19.36
CA ASN A 166 35.32 8.30 19.00
C ASN A 166 36.52 9.16 19.40
N ASN A 167 36.91 10.12 18.55
CA ASN A 167 37.91 11.15 18.89
C ASN A 167 37.32 12.16 19.90
N ALA A 168 36.64 11.65 20.94
CA ALA A 168 35.95 12.44 21.95
C ALA A 168 36.92 13.10 22.95
N ASP A 169 38.23 12.84 22.83
CA ASP A 169 39.27 13.44 23.64
C ASP A 169 39.79 14.78 23.08
N ASP A 170 39.31 15.23 21.90
CA ASP A 170 39.54 16.61 21.42
C ASP A 170 38.49 17.53 22.06
N ASP A 171 38.72 17.91 23.32
CA ASP A 171 37.92 18.87 24.12
C ASP A 171 37.91 20.31 23.55
N ASP A 172 38.44 20.54 22.34
CA ASP A 172 38.59 21.85 21.70
C ASP A 172 37.28 22.40 21.09
N PHE A 173 36.22 21.59 20.99
CA PHE A 173 34.97 21.99 20.35
C PHE A 173 33.79 22.05 21.32
N GLU A 174 33.36 23.27 21.65
CA GLU A 174 32.15 23.55 22.42
C GLU A 174 31.05 24.14 21.52
N LEU A 175 29.82 23.65 21.68
CA LEU A 175 28.65 24.23 21.04
C LEU A 175 28.33 25.61 21.66
N PRO A 176 28.06 26.66 20.87
CA PRO A 176 27.70 27.96 21.42
C PRO A 176 26.41 27.91 22.24
N ASP A 177 26.34 28.64 23.37
CA ASP A 177 25.21 28.65 24.31
C ASP A 177 23.82 28.95 23.71
N LYS A 178 23.80 29.59 22.54
CA LYS A 178 22.57 29.94 21.81
C LYS A 178 22.03 28.80 20.97
N VAL A 179 22.80 27.73 20.78
CA VAL A 179 22.43 26.57 19.98
C VAL A 179 21.70 25.59 20.86
N LYS A 180 20.40 25.45 20.60
CA LYS A 180 19.51 24.49 21.25
C LYS A 180 18.84 23.61 20.19
N PRO A 181 18.32 22.43 20.55
CA PRO A 181 17.50 21.63 19.64
C PRO A 181 16.34 22.47 19.09
N PHE A 182 16.09 22.37 17.79
CA PHE A 182 15.15 23.24 17.07
C PHE A 182 13.71 23.30 17.63
N LEU A 183 13.27 22.26 18.35
CA LEU A 183 11.89 22.11 18.86
C LEU A 183 11.85 21.75 20.34
N GLU A 184 12.82 22.22 21.13
CA GLU A 184 12.88 21.94 22.57
C GLU A 184 11.61 22.36 23.34
N ASP A 185 10.95 23.44 22.90
CA ASP A 185 9.75 23.98 23.55
C ASP A 185 8.48 23.15 23.32
N LYS A 186 8.49 22.19 22.37
CA LYS A 186 7.30 21.42 21.99
C LYS A 186 7.41 19.96 22.46
N PRO A 187 6.33 19.37 23.00
CA PRO A 187 6.32 17.95 23.31
C PRO A 187 6.45 17.11 22.03
N LEU A 188 7.01 15.91 22.16
CA LEU A 188 7.21 14.97 21.06
C LEU A 188 5.88 14.52 20.42
N GLU A 189 4.84 14.38 21.23
CA GLU A 189 3.52 13.95 20.81
C GLU A 189 2.42 14.85 21.37
N SER A 190 1.27 14.81 20.71
CA SER A 190 0.02 15.44 21.12
C SER A 190 -1.09 14.40 21.14
N ASP A 191 -2.21 14.70 21.80
CA ASP A 191 -3.38 13.81 21.88
C ASP A 191 -3.91 13.35 20.51
N LEU A 192 -3.65 14.13 19.45
CA LEU A 192 -4.10 13.84 18.09
C LEU A 192 -3.03 13.15 17.23
N THR A 193 -1.81 12.98 17.73
CA THR A 193 -0.68 12.48 16.94
C THR A 193 -0.89 11.02 16.53
N ALA A 194 -1.33 10.16 17.46
CA ALA A 194 -1.63 8.77 17.16
C ALA A 194 -2.74 8.63 16.10
N ASP A 195 -3.82 9.40 16.27
CA ASP A 195 -4.93 9.44 15.29
C ASP A 195 -4.46 9.95 13.91
N ALA A 196 -3.57 10.93 13.86
CA ALA A 196 -3.01 11.45 12.61
C ALA A 196 -2.15 10.40 11.88
N ILE A 197 -1.39 9.60 12.63
CA ILE A 197 -0.50 8.55 12.11
C ILE A 197 -1.27 7.26 11.77
N ALA A 198 -2.44 7.03 12.36
CA ALA A 198 -3.35 5.94 11.99
C ALA A 198 -4.27 6.30 10.81
N SER A 199 -4.54 7.59 10.60
CA SER A 199 -5.32 8.12 9.48
C SER A 199 -4.61 8.27 8.11
N PRO A 200 -3.29 8.10 7.90
CA PRO A 200 -2.67 8.29 6.61
C PRO A 200 -2.87 7.04 5.76
N GLY A 201 -3.61 7.19 4.66
CA GLY A 201 -3.72 6.17 3.62
C GLY A 201 -4.94 5.24 3.72
N ALA A 202 -5.97 5.63 4.47
CA ALA A 202 -7.26 4.92 4.52
C ALA A 202 -8.06 5.05 3.21
N GLY A 203 -7.57 4.47 2.11
CA GLY A 203 -8.24 4.47 0.81
C GLY A 203 -8.54 5.86 0.23
N TYR A 204 -8.92 5.89 -1.05
CA TYR A 204 -9.54 7.07 -1.67
C TYR A 204 -10.93 7.24 -1.06
N PRO A 205 -11.09 7.92 0.10
CA PRO A 205 -11.31 9.37 0.17
C PRO A 205 -10.70 10.10 1.40
N ALA A 206 -9.99 9.41 2.29
CA ALA A 206 -9.51 9.98 3.56
C ALA A 206 -8.11 10.61 3.49
N SER A 207 -7.43 10.47 2.36
CA SER A 207 -6.05 10.93 2.14
C SER A 207 -5.93 12.29 1.44
N GLU A 208 -7.03 12.87 0.94
CA GLU A 208 -6.99 14.06 0.08
C GLU A 208 -6.77 15.39 0.82
N THR A 209 -6.94 15.45 2.14
CA THR A 209 -6.82 16.70 2.92
C THR A 209 -5.41 17.02 3.43
N LEU A 210 -4.43 16.13 3.21
CA LEU A 210 -3.04 16.32 3.66
C LEU A 210 -2.14 16.99 2.60
N VAL A 211 -2.68 17.39 1.46
CA VAL A 211 -1.94 18.18 0.46
C VAL A 211 -2.27 19.66 0.66
N PRO A 212 -1.27 20.53 0.93
CA PRO A 212 -1.48 21.97 1.10
C PRO A 212 -2.01 22.67 -0.15
#